data_AF-A0A832XY40-F1
#
_entry.id   AF-A0A832XY40-F1
#
_cell.length_a   1.000
_cell.length_b   1.000
_cell.length_c   1.000
_cell.angle_alpha   90.00
_cell.angle_beta   90.00
_cell.angle_gamma   90.00
#
_symmetry.space_group_name_H-M   'P 1'
#
loop_
_entity.id
_entity.type
_entity.pdbx_description
1 polymer ?
#
loop_
_entity_poly.entity_id
_entity_poly.type
_entity_poly.pdbx_seq_one_letter_code
_entity_poly.pdbx_strand_id
1 'polypeptide(L)'
;MKKFPIATQEIGSIRKPRWLVKLLQDNNVSDEIKESARSDVALMNLKLFEDIGLDIVYDGEARRVEMYEYSIRRIEGLKLAGKIRSWDNKYYNKGRCTKKVNYKGPYHIDEFLFVKENAKKMIKLPITGAYTLADWSYNEAYKSKEDFTIDLARKVIRPLIRDLVKTGADFIQIDEPAATTHPEEMKLVVDSFNESIKGINAKFGIHICYSEDYSNMYPEVLEMKNHQYELEFANRDSWNKGINHSNRNGYESFLKTFRDYNEKKEIGLGVLDVHVDKIEPSELVRDRILYAVKMTDNPNLIHVNPDCGLRTRTRETSFSKLRNMVIGAEMAKKKLEL
;
A
#
# COMPACT_ATOMS: atom_id res chain seq x y z
N MET A 1 4.52 -3.04 -21.65
CA MET A 1 3.20 -2.84 -21.03
C MET A 1 2.58 -1.58 -21.59
N LYS A 2 1.26 -1.53 -21.77
CA LYS A 2 0.53 -0.33 -22.18
C LYS A 2 0.75 0.76 -21.13
N LYS A 3 1.25 1.94 -21.51
CA LYS A 3 1.40 3.07 -20.58
C LYS A 3 0.01 3.52 -20.15
N PHE A 4 -0.18 3.69 -18.86
CA PHE A 4 -1.46 4.05 -18.23
C PHE A 4 -1.26 5.38 -17.48
N PRO A 5 -1.09 6.50 -18.20
CA PRO A 5 -0.77 7.77 -17.57
C PRO A 5 -1.91 8.19 -16.64
N ILE A 6 -1.58 8.63 -15.44
CA ILE A 6 -2.54 9.14 -14.45
C ILE A 6 -3.59 8.06 -14.11
N ALA A 7 -3.19 6.79 -14.08
CA ALA A 7 -4.08 5.71 -13.66
C ALA A 7 -4.41 5.85 -12.17
N THR A 8 -5.68 5.65 -11.86
CA THR A 8 -6.22 5.78 -10.51
C THR A 8 -6.25 4.44 -9.79
N GLN A 9 -5.85 4.45 -8.52
CA GLN A 9 -5.83 3.26 -7.68
C GLN A 9 -6.10 3.61 -6.23
N GLU A 10 -6.52 2.61 -5.47
CA GLU A 10 -6.52 2.65 -4.01
C GLU A 10 -5.24 1.99 -3.48
N ILE A 11 -4.89 2.18 -2.20
CA ILE A 11 -3.64 1.65 -1.63
C ILE A 11 -3.78 0.20 -1.12
N GLY A 12 -4.90 -0.13 -0.49
CA GLY A 12 -5.22 -1.48 -0.04
C GLY A 12 -6.48 -1.50 0.81
N SER A 13 -6.44 -0.93 2.02
CA SER A 13 -7.47 -1.18 3.04
C SER A 13 -8.65 -0.20 3.05
N ILE A 14 -9.87 -0.72 3.18
CA ILE A 14 -11.10 0.04 3.46
C ILE A 14 -11.69 -0.37 4.80
N ARG A 15 -12.36 0.58 5.47
CA ARG A 15 -13.04 0.28 6.73
C ARG A 15 -14.14 -0.76 6.53
N LYS A 16 -14.03 -1.85 7.29
CA LYS A 16 -15.06 -2.87 7.37
C LYS A 16 -16.37 -2.26 7.90
N PRO A 17 -17.54 -2.60 7.32
CA PRO A 17 -18.82 -2.17 7.85
C PRO A 17 -18.98 -2.52 9.32
N ARG A 18 -19.70 -1.67 10.08
CA ARG A 18 -19.87 -1.87 11.53
C ARG A 18 -20.56 -3.20 11.85
N TRP A 19 -21.48 -3.65 11.00
CA TRP A 19 -22.14 -4.96 11.15
C TRP A 19 -21.14 -6.12 10.98
N LEU A 20 -20.21 -6.03 10.02
CA LEU A 20 -19.20 -7.06 9.80
C LEU A 20 -18.29 -7.15 11.03
N VAL A 21 -17.85 -6.02 11.56
CA VAL A 21 -17.01 -6.02 12.78
C VAL A 21 -17.71 -6.71 13.95
N LYS A 22 -19.01 -6.45 14.16
CA LYS A 22 -19.79 -7.13 15.20
C LYS A 22 -19.89 -8.64 14.95
N LEU A 23 -20.20 -9.04 13.72
CA LEU A 23 -20.30 -10.45 13.32
C LEU A 23 -18.98 -11.20 13.53
N LEU A 24 -17.83 -10.58 13.21
CA LEU A 24 -16.51 -11.16 13.40
C LEU A 24 -16.13 -11.34 14.88
N GLN A 25 -16.72 -10.56 15.78
CA GLN A 25 -16.50 -10.63 17.22
C GLN A 25 -17.44 -11.61 17.94
N ASP A 26 -18.49 -12.09 17.27
CA ASP A 26 -19.45 -13.02 17.85
C ASP A 26 -18.88 -14.45 17.85
N ASN A 27 -18.69 -15.01 19.04
CA ASN A 27 -18.18 -16.37 19.21
C ASN A 27 -19.23 -17.46 18.89
N ASN A 28 -20.51 -17.10 18.75
CA ASN A 28 -21.58 -18.03 18.38
C ASN A 28 -21.73 -18.18 16.86
N VAL A 29 -21.05 -17.34 16.07
CA VAL A 29 -21.06 -17.41 14.61
C VAL A 29 -19.88 -18.25 14.13
N SER A 30 -20.15 -19.23 13.27
CA SER A 30 -19.13 -20.11 12.69
C SER A 30 -18.12 -19.34 11.84
N ASP A 31 -16.90 -19.87 11.74
CA ASP A 31 -15.85 -19.27 10.89
C ASP A 31 -16.25 -19.26 9.41
N GLU A 32 -17.01 -20.25 8.94
CA GLU A 32 -17.56 -20.29 7.58
C GLU A 32 -18.44 -19.07 7.27
N ILE A 33 -19.37 -18.72 8.18
CA ILE A 33 -20.24 -17.55 8.01
C ILE A 33 -19.39 -16.26 8.04
N LYS A 34 -18.36 -16.20 8.90
CA LYS A 34 -17.45 -15.05 8.98
C LYS A 34 -16.65 -14.86 7.69
N GLU A 35 -16.15 -15.94 7.10
CA GLU A 35 -15.43 -15.90 5.82
C GLU A 35 -16.35 -15.55 4.64
N SER A 36 -17.58 -16.06 4.63
CA SER A 36 -18.60 -15.65 3.64
C SER A 36 -18.88 -14.15 3.74
N ALA A 37 -19.14 -13.63 4.94
CA ALA A 37 -19.41 -12.21 5.15
C ALA A 37 -18.22 -11.30 4.78
N ARG A 38 -16.99 -11.76 4.99
CA ARG A 38 -15.78 -11.07 4.50
C ARG A 38 -15.74 -11.04 2.97
N SER A 39 -16.08 -12.15 2.32
CA SER A 39 -16.13 -12.27 0.86
C SER A 39 -17.21 -11.37 0.25
N ASP A 40 -18.39 -11.27 0.87
CA ASP A 40 -19.45 -10.36 0.42
C ASP A 40 -19.01 -8.89 0.48
N VAL A 41 -18.32 -8.50 1.57
CA VAL A 41 -17.78 -7.13 1.70
C VAL A 41 -16.63 -6.88 0.72
N ALA A 42 -15.78 -7.87 0.48
CA ALA A 42 -14.71 -7.82 -0.53
C ALA A 42 -15.30 -7.57 -1.93
N LEU A 43 -16.32 -8.34 -2.32
CA LEU A 43 -17.03 -8.17 -3.58
C LEU A 43 -17.68 -6.79 -3.68
N MET A 44 -18.39 -6.35 -2.63
CA MET A 44 -19.02 -5.03 -2.59
C MET A 44 -17.98 -3.91 -2.76
N ASN A 45 -16.83 -3.98 -2.07
CA ASN A 45 -15.77 -2.99 -2.23
C ASN A 45 -15.26 -2.95 -3.67
N LEU A 46 -14.97 -4.13 -4.23
CA LEU A 46 -14.48 -4.27 -5.59
C LEU A 46 -15.45 -3.65 -6.60
N LYS A 47 -16.75 -3.94 -6.50
CA LYS A 47 -17.77 -3.35 -7.38
C LYS A 47 -17.86 -1.84 -7.21
N LEU A 48 -17.84 -1.35 -5.98
CA LEU A 48 -17.85 0.10 -5.73
C LEU A 48 -16.62 0.81 -6.30
N PHE A 49 -15.43 0.19 -6.22
CA PHE A 49 -14.21 0.72 -6.83
C PHE A 49 -14.29 0.79 -8.35
N GLU A 50 -14.86 -0.24 -8.98
CA GLU A 50 -15.11 -0.25 -10.42
C GLU A 50 -16.14 0.80 -10.83
N ASP A 51 -17.23 0.93 -10.07
CA ASP A 51 -18.33 1.86 -10.33
C ASP A 51 -17.91 3.32 -10.21
N ILE A 52 -17.02 3.66 -9.25
CA ILE A 52 -16.47 5.02 -9.16
C ILE A 52 -15.42 5.30 -10.24
N GLY A 53 -14.95 4.28 -10.95
CA GLY A 53 -14.05 4.42 -12.08
C GLY A 53 -12.56 4.23 -11.78
N LEU A 54 -12.17 3.52 -10.71
CA LEU A 54 -10.76 3.17 -10.51
C LEU A 54 -10.22 2.31 -11.67
N ASP A 55 -8.96 2.57 -12.05
CA ASP A 55 -8.27 1.84 -13.12
C ASP A 55 -7.63 0.54 -12.61
N ILE A 56 -7.13 0.60 -11.38
CA ILE A 56 -6.45 -0.50 -10.68
C ILE A 56 -7.14 -0.71 -9.33
N VAL A 57 -7.51 -1.95 -9.04
CA VAL A 57 -8.36 -2.30 -7.90
C VAL A 57 -7.83 -3.50 -7.12
N TYR A 58 -8.25 -3.56 -5.86
CA TYR A 58 -8.20 -4.73 -5.00
C TYR A 58 -9.54 -4.86 -4.24
N ASP A 59 -9.61 -5.66 -3.16
CA ASP A 59 -10.85 -5.93 -2.42
C ASP A 59 -11.07 -5.05 -1.17
N GLY A 60 -10.19 -4.08 -0.90
CA GLY A 60 -10.25 -3.28 0.32
C GLY A 60 -9.68 -3.99 1.56
N GLU A 61 -8.96 -5.11 1.40
CA GLU A 61 -8.45 -5.99 2.45
C GLU A 61 -9.55 -6.48 3.41
N ALA A 62 -10.76 -6.68 2.88
CA ALA A 62 -11.92 -7.08 3.66
C ALA A 62 -11.75 -8.50 4.24
N ARG A 63 -10.98 -9.36 3.56
CA ARG A 63 -10.68 -10.74 3.96
C ARG A 63 -9.57 -10.86 5.01
N ARG A 64 -8.91 -9.76 5.36
CA ARG A 64 -7.81 -9.72 6.35
C ARG A 64 -8.28 -9.18 7.69
N VAL A 65 -7.67 -9.63 8.78
CA VAL A 65 -7.84 -8.99 10.09
C VAL A 65 -7.11 -7.65 10.13
N GLU A 66 -5.86 -7.66 9.71
CA GLU A 66 -4.86 -6.61 9.79
C GLU A 66 -3.66 -7.07 8.94
N MET A 67 -2.95 -6.20 8.22
CA MET A 67 -1.89 -6.58 7.27
C MET A 67 -0.77 -7.41 7.93
N TYR A 68 -0.32 -6.96 9.11
CA TYR A 68 0.78 -7.54 9.87
C TYR A 68 0.31 -8.81 10.58
N GLU A 69 -0.77 -8.74 11.36
CA GLU A 69 -1.25 -9.91 12.10
C GLU A 69 -1.66 -11.05 11.17
N TYR A 70 -2.26 -10.72 10.02
CA TYR A 70 -2.61 -11.72 9.00
C TYR A 70 -1.38 -12.52 8.60
N SER A 71 -0.28 -11.84 8.26
CA SER A 71 1.00 -12.45 7.89
C SER A 71 1.63 -13.25 9.04
N ILE A 72 1.76 -12.67 10.24
CA ILE A 72 2.39 -13.32 11.41
C ILE A 72 1.78 -14.70 11.71
N ARG A 73 0.45 -14.85 11.59
CA ARG A 73 -0.24 -16.12 11.85
C ARG A 73 0.12 -17.24 10.86
N ARG A 74 0.58 -16.90 9.65
CA ARG A 74 0.84 -17.83 8.54
C ARG A 74 2.31 -18.12 8.30
N ILE A 75 3.23 -17.51 9.05
CA ILE A 75 4.67 -17.72 8.88
C ILE A 75 5.18 -18.70 9.95
N GLU A 76 6.04 -19.63 9.57
CA GLU A 76 6.71 -20.52 10.54
C GLU A 76 7.73 -19.72 11.36
N GLY A 77 7.91 -20.08 12.63
CA GLY A 77 8.82 -19.37 13.54
C GLY A 77 8.26 -18.09 14.16
N LEU A 78 7.19 -17.53 13.59
CA LEU A 78 6.48 -16.36 14.12
C LEU A 78 5.22 -16.74 14.91
N LYS A 79 4.97 -16.03 16.00
CA LYS A 79 3.78 -16.15 16.86
C LYS A 79 3.39 -14.78 17.41
N LEU A 80 2.14 -14.59 17.79
CA LEU A 80 1.71 -13.38 18.50
C LEU A 80 2.14 -13.45 19.98
N ALA A 81 2.67 -12.33 20.49
CA ALA A 81 3.12 -12.16 21.87
C ALA A 81 2.06 -11.50 22.77
N GLY A 82 0.97 -10.99 22.18
CA GLY A 82 -0.10 -10.28 22.89
C GLY A 82 -0.16 -8.79 22.52
N LYS A 83 -1.09 -8.07 23.16
CA LYS A 83 -1.34 -6.66 22.89
C LYS A 83 -0.28 -5.77 23.51
N ILE A 84 0.28 -4.86 22.71
CA ILE A 84 1.23 -3.84 23.16
C ILE A 84 0.68 -2.47 22.78
N ARG A 85 0.85 -1.51 23.69
CA ARG A 85 0.47 -0.12 23.48
C ARG A 85 1.36 0.48 22.40
N SER A 86 0.76 1.02 21.34
CA SER A 86 1.49 1.71 20.25
C SER A 86 1.47 3.22 20.46
N TRP A 87 0.29 3.82 20.53
CA TRP A 87 0.13 5.26 20.73
C TRP A 87 -1.19 5.54 21.44
N ASP A 88 -1.17 6.42 22.46
CA ASP A 88 -2.34 6.72 23.30
C ASP A 88 -3.06 5.43 23.75
N ASN A 89 -4.38 5.28 23.59
CA ASN A 89 -5.11 4.07 23.97
C ASN A 89 -5.21 3.02 22.85
N LYS A 90 -4.33 3.10 21.84
CA LYS A 90 -4.28 2.14 20.72
C LYS A 90 -3.27 1.03 21.01
N TYR A 91 -3.73 -0.20 20.78
CA TYR A 91 -2.96 -1.42 20.98
C TYR A 91 -2.94 -2.24 19.70
N TYR A 92 -1.83 -2.95 19.46
CA TYR A 92 -1.75 -3.95 18.40
C TYR A 92 -1.15 -5.24 18.95
N ASN A 93 -1.44 -6.37 18.30
CA ASN A 93 -0.87 -7.66 18.68
C ASN A 93 0.53 -7.78 18.09
N LYS A 94 1.57 -7.60 18.91
CA LYS A 94 2.95 -7.69 18.45
C LYS A 94 3.34 -9.15 18.23
N GLY A 95 4.10 -9.42 17.17
CA GLY A 95 4.67 -10.74 16.90
C GLY A 95 6.02 -10.95 17.60
N ARG A 96 6.45 -12.20 17.66
CA ARG A 96 7.77 -12.62 18.11
C ARG A 96 8.29 -13.77 17.26
N CYS A 97 9.54 -13.67 16.83
CA CYS A 97 10.27 -14.67 16.10
C CYS A 97 11.01 -15.57 17.09
N THR A 98 10.44 -16.76 17.34
CA THR A 98 10.94 -17.72 18.35
C THR A 98 11.78 -18.85 17.74
N LYS A 99 11.72 -19.01 16.41
CA LYS A 99 12.51 -19.97 15.63
C LYS A 99 12.81 -19.36 14.26
N LYS A 100 13.73 -19.98 13.52
CA LYS A 100 14.01 -19.58 12.12
C LYS A 100 12.73 -19.54 11.30
N VAL A 101 12.55 -18.46 10.54
CA VAL A 101 11.36 -18.28 9.72
C VAL A 101 11.39 -19.15 8.49
N ASN A 102 10.22 -19.62 8.10
CA ASN A 102 10.04 -20.41 6.90
C ASN A 102 8.61 -20.26 6.38
N TYR A 103 8.45 -20.47 5.08
CA TYR A 103 7.18 -20.39 4.39
C TYR A 103 6.33 -21.64 4.66
N LYS A 104 5.12 -21.47 5.23
CA LYS A 104 4.17 -22.59 5.44
C LYS A 104 3.37 -22.94 4.18
N GLY A 105 3.17 -21.97 3.30
CA GLY A 105 2.30 -22.09 2.13
C GLY A 105 1.66 -20.76 1.74
N PRO A 106 1.03 -20.71 0.56
CA PRO A 106 0.53 -19.47 -0.04
C PRO A 106 -0.71 -18.95 0.65
N TYR A 107 -0.52 -17.96 1.52
CA TYR A 107 -1.59 -17.44 2.34
C TYR A 107 -2.34 -16.24 1.76
N HIS A 108 -2.00 -15.81 0.55
CA HIS A 108 -2.73 -14.78 -0.21
C HIS A 108 -3.38 -15.32 -1.50
N ILE A 109 -3.21 -16.62 -1.83
CA ILE A 109 -3.74 -17.17 -3.08
C ILE A 109 -5.27 -17.13 -3.12
N ASP A 110 -5.95 -17.55 -2.05
CA ASP A 110 -7.42 -17.63 -2.06
C ASP A 110 -8.08 -16.25 -2.22
N GLU A 111 -7.54 -15.22 -1.56
CA GLU A 111 -8.04 -13.85 -1.75
C GLU A 111 -7.68 -13.29 -3.13
N PHE A 112 -6.50 -13.61 -3.67
CA PHE A 112 -6.13 -13.21 -5.03
C PHE A 112 -7.03 -13.85 -6.09
N LEU A 113 -7.30 -15.16 -5.99
CA LEU A 113 -8.19 -15.86 -6.91
C LEU A 113 -9.62 -15.29 -6.85
N PHE A 114 -10.11 -15.00 -5.65
CA PHE A 114 -11.41 -14.35 -5.47
C PHE A 114 -11.47 -12.99 -6.19
N VAL A 115 -10.44 -12.14 -6.04
CA VAL A 115 -10.39 -10.86 -6.76
C VAL A 115 -10.26 -11.07 -8.26
N LYS A 116 -9.42 -12.01 -8.69
CA LYS A 116 -9.21 -12.34 -10.11
C LYS A 116 -10.49 -12.79 -10.81
N GLU A 117 -11.32 -13.58 -10.14
CA GLU A 117 -12.60 -14.05 -10.67
C GLU A 117 -13.63 -12.92 -10.79
N ASN A 118 -13.58 -11.94 -9.89
CA ASN A 118 -14.63 -10.93 -9.77
C ASN A 118 -14.27 -9.56 -10.36
N ALA A 119 -12.99 -9.25 -10.57
CA ALA A 119 -12.51 -7.96 -11.07
C ALA A 119 -12.57 -7.87 -12.60
N LYS A 120 -12.95 -6.71 -13.10
CA LYS A 120 -12.96 -6.29 -14.51
C LYS A 120 -11.85 -5.29 -14.83
N LYS A 121 -11.15 -4.80 -13.80
CA LYS A 121 -10.07 -3.81 -13.88
C LYS A 121 -8.71 -4.48 -13.58
N MET A 122 -7.63 -3.74 -13.75
CA MET A 122 -6.29 -4.24 -13.41
C MET A 122 -6.22 -4.52 -11.91
N ILE A 123 -5.58 -5.63 -11.52
CA ILE A 123 -5.49 -6.02 -10.11
C ILE A 123 -4.11 -5.64 -9.59
N LYS A 124 -4.07 -4.99 -8.43
CA LYS A 124 -2.86 -4.80 -7.63
C LYS A 124 -3.05 -5.52 -6.31
N LEU A 125 -2.15 -6.45 -5.98
CA LEU A 125 -2.22 -7.21 -4.73
C LEU A 125 -1.25 -6.63 -3.69
N PRO A 126 -1.74 -5.98 -2.61
CA PRO A 126 -0.90 -5.50 -1.52
C PRO A 126 -0.49 -6.65 -0.59
N ILE A 127 0.79 -6.76 -0.24
CA ILE A 127 1.33 -7.69 0.75
C ILE A 127 2.25 -6.96 1.73
N THR A 128 2.35 -7.40 2.98
CA THR A 128 3.31 -6.81 3.92
C THR A 128 4.74 -7.26 3.62
N GLY A 129 5.66 -6.30 3.55
CA GLY A 129 7.06 -6.55 3.26
C GLY A 129 7.87 -7.10 4.44
N ALA A 130 9.05 -7.61 4.13
CA ALA A 130 9.91 -8.31 5.08
C ALA A 130 10.44 -7.38 6.19
N TYR A 131 10.72 -6.11 5.87
CA TYR A 131 11.29 -5.19 6.82
C TYR A 131 10.29 -4.85 7.93
N THR A 132 9.05 -4.53 7.57
CA THR A 132 7.96 -4.25 8.50
C THR A 132 7.61 -5.47 9.33
N LEU A 133 7.58 -6.67 8.74
CA LEU A 133 7.39 -7.91 9.50
C LEU A 133 8.49 -8.12 10.54
N ALA A 134 9.74 -7.75 10.22
CA ALA A 134 10.85 -7.86 11.15
C ALA A 134 10.78 -6.81 12.25
N ASP A 135 10.64 -5.53 11.87
CA ASP A 135 10.66 -4.38 12.76
C ASP A 135 9.53 -4.41 13.80
N TRP A 136 8.32 -4.77 13.34
CA TRP A 136 7.16 -4.90 14.24
C TRP A 136 7.15 -6.20 15.03
N SER A 137 8.16 -7.06 14.92
CA SER A 137 8.28 -8.30 15.69
C SER A 137 9.45 -8.27 16.67
N TYR A 138 9.32 -8.96 17.81
CA TYR A 138 10.49 -9.29 18.62
C TYR A 138 11.36 -10.32 17.91
N ASN A 139 12.68 -10.15 17.98
CA ASN A 139 13.64 -11.09 17.43
C ASN A 139 14.34 -11.88 18.55
N GLU A 140 14.08 -13.17 18.63
CA GLU A 140 14.69 -14.07 19.62
C GLU A 140 15.48 -15.23 18.98
N ALA A 141 15.35 -15.40 17.65
CA ALA A 141 15.89 -16.55 16.93
C ALA A 141 17.04 -16.19 15.97
N TYR A 142 17.38 -14.91 15.84
CA TYR A 142 18.44 -14.40 14.98
C TYR A 142 19.43 -13.55 15.76
N LYS A 143 20.67 -13.49 15.26
CA LYS A 143 21.73 -12.71 15.89
C LYS A 143 21.53 -11.20 15.70
N SER A 144 20.90 -10.80 14.60
CA SER A 144 20.64 -9.41 14.28
C SER A 144 19.29 -9.23 13.57
N LYS A 145 18.82 -7.97 13.47
CA LYS A 145 17.60 -7.59 12.75
C LYS A 145 17.78 -7.80 11.24
N GLU A 146 18.98 -7.54 10.72
CA GLU A 146 19.35 -7.73 9.32
C GLU A 146 19.20 -9.20 8.91
N ASP A 147 19.81 -10.13 9.68
CA ASP A 147 19.71 -11.56 9.41
C ASP A 147 18.26 -12.03 9.40
N PHE A 148 17.45 -11.54 10.35
CA PHE A 148 16.04 -11.87 10.45
C PHE A 148 15.24 -11.34 9.25
N THR A 149 15.47 -10.08 8.88
CA THR A 149 14.78 -9.39 7.78
C THR A 149 15.10 -10.04 6.44
N ILE A 150 16.38 -10.35 6.18
CA ILE A 150 16.81 -11.01 4.95
C ILE A 150 16.28 -12.44 4.87
N ASP A 151 16.22 -13.19 5.98
CA ASP A 151 15.60 -14.51 5.98
C ASP A 151 14.08 -14.44 5.75
N LEU A 152 13.37 -13.46 6.31
CA LEU A 152 11.95 -13.20 6.00
C LEU A 152 11.77 -12.94 4.49
N ALA A 153 12.55 -12.04 3.91
CA ALA A 153 12.52 -11.77 2.47
C ALA A 153 12.77 -13.04 1.64
N ARG A 154 13.86 -13.75 1.94
CA ARG A 154 14.36 -14.89 1.15
C ARG A 154 13.49 -16.14 1.28
N LYS A 155 13.08 -16.48 2.51
CA LYS A 155 12.45 -17.76 2.86
C LYS A 155 10.94 -17.67 2.99
N VAL A 156 10.36 -16.48 3.03
CA VAL A 156 8.92 -16.29 3.23
C VAL A 156 8.31 -15.44 2.12
N ILE A 157 8.74 -14.19 1.97
CA ILE A 157 8.11 -13.26 1.03
C ILE A 157 8.39 -13.65 -0.42
N ARG A 158 9.63 -14.00 -0.76
CA ARG A 158 9.97 -14.47 -2.11
C ARG A 158 9.19 -15.72 -2.56
N PRO A 159 9.12 -16.82 -1.80
CA PRO A 159 8.29 -17.96 -2.20
C PRO A 159 6.80 -17.60 -2.28
N LEU A 160 6.28 -16.75 -1.39
CA LEU A 160 4.91 -16.24 -1.48
C LEU A 160 4.64 -15.48 -2.79
N ILE A 161 5.48 -14.50 -3.11
CA ILE A 161 5.40 -13.73 -4.36
C ILE A 161 5.48 -14.67 -5.56
N ARG A 162 6.40 -15.64 -5.53
CA ARG A 162 6.55 -16.62 -6.62
C ARG A 162 5.28 -17.42 -6.85
N ASP A 163 4.60 -17.86 -5.78
CA ASP A 163 3.36 -18.63 -5.90
C ASP A 163 2.18 -17.75 -6.36
N LEU A 164 2.14 -16.48 -5.96
CA LEU A 164 1.17 -15.49 -6.46
C LEU A 164 1.35 -15.22 -7.95
N VAL A 165 2.59 -14.98 -8.40
CA VAL A 165 2.90 -14.75 -9.83
C VAL A 165 2.58 -15.98 -10.67
N LYS A 166 2.89 -17.19 -10.19
CA LYS A 166 2.47 -18.45 -10.85
C LYS A 166 0.94 -18.59 -10.96
N THR A 167 0.19 -18.01 -10.02
CA THR A 167 -1.29 -17.98 -10.03
C THR A 167 -1.83 -16.88 -10.97
N GLY A 168 -0.96 -16.04 -11.51
CA GLY A 168 -1.26 -14.98 -12.48
C GLY A 168 -1.39 -13.58 -11.87
N ALA A 169 -0.78 -13.33 -10.70
CA ALA A 169 -0.65 -11.97 -10.19
C ALA A 169 0.44 -11.22 -10.96
N ASP A 170 0.06 -10.17 -11.69
CA ASP A 170 0.99 -9.40 -12.54
C ASP A 170 1.49 -8.11 -11.88
N PHE A 171 0.79 -7.60 -10.87
CA PHE A 171 1.17 -6.42 -10.10
C PHE A 171 1.02 -6.68 -8.60
N ILE A 172 2.15 -6.68 -7.89
CA ILE A 172 2.22 -6.88 -6.44
C ILE A 172 2.80 -5.61 -5.79
N GLN A 173 2.08 -5.07 -4.82
CA GLN A 173 2.55 -3.97 -3.97
C GLN A 173 3.10 -4.57 -2.67
N ILE A 174 4.30 -4.15 -2.28
CA ILE A 174 4.92 -4.53 -1.01
C ILE A 174 4.83 -3.34 -0.06
N ASP A 175 4.15 -3.52 1.05
CA ASP A 175 3.90 -2.46 2.02
C ASP A 175 4.98 -2.46 3.10
N GLU A 176 5.67 -1.33 3.22
CA GLU A 176 6.73 -1.11 4.22
C GLU A 176 6.48 0.14 5.09
N PRO A 177 5.38 0.19 5.87
CA PRO A 177 5.08 1.35 6.73
C PRO A 177 6.10 1.60 7.84
N ALA A 178 6.96 0.63 8.17
CA ALA A 178 8.06 0.83 9.12
C ALA A 178 9.33 1.45 8.49
N ALA A 179 9.43 1.54 7.16
CA ALA A 179 10.69 1.90 6.50
C ALA A 179 11.22 3.29 6.89
N THR A 180 10.34 4.25 7.10
CA THR A 180 10.69 5.65 7.41
C THR A 180 10.72 5.95 8.91
N THR A 181 10.34 4.99 9.77
CA THR A 181 10.51 5.15 11.23
C THR A 181 11.97 4.97 11.65
N HIS A 182 12.79 4.38 10.77
CA HIS A 182 14.23 4.19 10.91
C HIS A 182 14.95 4.56 9.59
N PRO A 183 15.04 5.85 9.23
CA PRO A 183 15.63 6.29 7.97
C PRO A 183 17.06 5.77 7.75
N GLU A 184 17.83 5.58 8.82
CA GLU A 184 19.17 5.01 8.82
C GLU A 184 19.23 3.56 8.32
N GLU A 185 18.11 2.84 8.34
CA GLU A 185 17.99 1.45 7.89
C GLU A 185 17.47 1.33 6.44
N MET A 186 17.38 2.43 5.67
CA MET A 186 16.86 2.40 4.29
C MET A 186 17.58 1.39 3.41
N LYS A 187 18.89 1.19 3.61
CA LYS A 187 19.64 0.13 2.91
C LYS A 187 19.08 -1.27 3.18
N LEU A 188 18.69 -1.60 4.41
CA LEU A 188 18.09 -2.88 4.75
C LEU A 188 16.69 -3.02 4.13
N VAL A 189 15.91 -1.94 4.08
CA VAL A 189 14.61 -1.90 3.37
C VAL A 189 14.82 -2.28 1.90
N VAL A 190 15.77 -1.62 1.22
CA VAL A 190 16.12 -1.87 -0.19
C VAL A 190 16.61 -3.31 -0.41
N ASP A 191 17.56 -3.78 0.41
CA ASP A 191 18.12 -5.13 0.28
C ASP A 191 17.06 -6.20 0.49
N SER A 192 16.15 -6.02 1.46
CA SER A 192 15.07 -6.96 1.74
C SER A 192 13.96 -6.94 0.67
N PHE A 193 13.61 -5.78 0.13
CA PHE A 193 12.71 -5.67 -1.02
C PHE A 193 13.29 -6.40 -2.24
N ASN A 194 14.55 -6.12 -2.58
CA ASN A 194 15.24 -6.72 -3.71
C ASN A 194 15.39 -8.25 -3.55
N GLU A 195 15.68 -8.74 -2.35
CA GLU A 195 15.73 -10.18 -2.08
C GLU A 195 14.34 -10.83 -2.17
N SER A 196 13.29 -10.11 -1.76
CA SER A 196 11.89 -10.58 -1.84
C SER A 196 11.42 -10.82 -3.28
N ILE A 197 11.88 -10.02 -4.25
CA ILE A 197 11.44 -10.13 -5.66
C ILE A 197 12.46 -10.83 -6.56
N LYS A 198 13.59 -11.28 -6.01
CA LYS A 198 14.73 -11.78 -6.79
C LYS A 198 14.35 -12.95 -7.71
N GLY A 199 14.55 -12.75 -9.01
CA GLY A 199 14.31 -13.76 -10.05
C GLY A 199 12.83 -13.97 -10.41
N ILE A 200 11.95 -13.05 -10.01
CA ILE A 200 10.52 -13.10 -10.29
C ILE A 200 10.17 -11.99 -11.27
N ASN A 201 9.45 -12.33 -12.34
CA ASN A 201 9.03 -11.37 -13.36
C ASN A 201 7.57 -10.96 -13.14
N ALA A 202 7.36 -9.77 -12.56
CA ALA A 202 6.07 -9.11 -12.39
C ALA A 202 6.31 -7.60 -12.20
N LYS A 203 5.24 -6.80 -12.23
CA LYS A 203 5.31 -5.40 -11.77
C LYS A 203 5.32 -5.38 -10.24
N PHE A 204 6.22 -4.58 -9.68
CA PHE A 204 6.37 -4.43 -8.23
C PHE A 204 6.21 -2.97 -7.81
N GLY A 205 5.25 -2.72 -6.94
CA GLY A 205 5.08 -1.45 -6.25
C GLY A 205 5.65 -1.54 -4.84
N ILE A 206 6.04 -0.41 -4.27
CA ILE A 206 6.31 -0.28 -2.84
C ILE A 206 5.47 0.84 -2.28
N HIS A 207 4.74 0.56 -1.21
CA HIS A 207 4.05 1.58 -0.45
C HIS A 207 4.81 1.89 0.84
N ILE A 208 5.15 3.16 1.03
CA ILE A 208 5.81 3.65 2.24
C ILE A 208 5.00 4.83 2.77
N CYS A 209 4.76 4.82 4.08
CA CYS A 209 3.92 5.80 4.79
C CYS A 209 4.72 6.57 5.83
N TYR A 210 4.07 7.57 6.44
CA TYR A 210 4.50 8.18 7.71
C TYR A 210 5.86 8.87 7.65
N SER A 211 6.37 9.19 6.47
CA SER A 211 7.56 10.03 6.35
C SER A 211 7.21 11.51 6.55
N GLU A 212 8.11 12.25 7.21
CA GLU A 212 8.08 13.71 7.21
C GLU A 212 8.55 14.27 5.86
N ASP A 213 9.52 13.59 5.22
CA ASP A 213 10.00 13.88 3.88
C ASP A 213 10.54 12.61 3.20
N TYR A 214 9.98 12.25 2.04
CA TYR A 214 10.40 11.08 1.27
C TYR A 214 11.72 11.30 0.51
N SER A 215 12.23 12.53 0.43
CA SER A 215 13.57 12.81 -0.11
C SER A 215 14.68 12.10 0.69
N ASN A 216 14.46 11.86 1.99
CA ASN A 216 15.39 11.19 2.91
C ASN A 216 15.66 9.72 2.55
N MET A 217 14.91 9.13 1.62
CA MET A 217 15.16 7.78 1.12
C MET A 217 16.31 7.72 0.11
N TYR A 218 16.72 8.88 -0.43
CA TYR A 218 17.82 8.98 -1.39
C TYR A 218 19.16 9.17 -0.67
N PRO A 219 20.25 8.61 -1.21
CA PRO A 219 20.33 7.90 -2.48
C PRO A 219 19.99 6.40 -2.42
N GLU A 220 19.86 5.79 -1.23
CA GLU A 220 19.75 4.33 -1.06
C GLU A 220 18.61 3.71 -1.88
N VAL A 221 17.45 4.37 -1.96
CA VAL A 221 16.28 3.88 -2.70
C VAL A 221 16.52 3.71 -4.20
N LEU A 222 17.53 4.37 -4.78
CA LEU A 222 17.87 4.22 -6.20
C LEU A 222 18.17 2.76 -6.56
N GLU A 223 18.77 2.01 -5.62
CA GLU A 223 19.10 0.59 -5.78
C GLU A 223 17.88 -0.34 -5.66
N MET A 224 16.71 0.18 -5.27
CA MET A 224 15.47 -0.59 -5.19
C MET A 224 14.97 -0.95 -6.59
N LYS A 225 14.68 -2.23 -6.81
CA LYS A 225 14.24 -2.79 -8.11
C LYS A 225 12.72 -2.74 -8.29
N ASN A 226 12.04 -1.81 -7.61
CA ASN A 226 10.61 -1.57 -7.79
C ASN A 226 10.36 -0.86 -9.13
N HIS A 227 9.11 -0.93 -9.58
CA HIS A 227 8.61 -0.22 -10.76
C HIS A 227 7.85 1.04 -10.38
N GLN A 228 7.19 1.03 -9.21
CA GLN A 228 6.36 2.12 -8.72
C GLN A 228 6.63 2.41 -7.23
N TYR A 229 6.74 3.68 -6.87
CA TYR A 229 6.66 4.15 -5.48
C TYR A 229 5.24 4.63 -5.20
N GLU A 230 4.61 4.23 -4.10
CA GLU A 230 3.29 4.70 -3.69
C GLU A 230 3.44 5.45 -2.37
N LEU A 231 3.40 6.78 -2.42
CA LEU A 231 3.85 7.65 -1.33
C LEU A 231 2.78 8.67 -0.92
N GLU A 232 2.86 9.12 0.32
CA GLU A 232 1.96 10.13 0.90
C GLU A 232 2.46 11.54 0.63
N PHE A 233 1.58 12.48 0.27
CA PHE A 233 1.95 13.88 0.13
C PHE A 233 0.85 14.85 0.58
N ALA A 234 -0.41 14.46 0.40
CA ALA A 234 -1.55 15.35 0.60
C ALA A 234 -1.72 15.81 2.06
N ASN A 235 -1.31 15.00 3.02
CA ASN A 235 -1.31 15.31 4.46
C ASN A 235 -0.36 16.44 4.87
N ARG A 236 0.69 16.71 4.08
CA ARG A 236 1.70 17.78 4.34
C ARG A 236 1.53 18.98 3.42
N ASP A 237 0.41 19.05 2.72
CA ASP A 237 0.21 19.92 1.60
C ASP A 237 -0.97 20.89 1.80
N SER A 238 -0.97 22.02 1.09
CA SER A 238 -2.04 23.01 1.23
C SER A 238 -3.37 22.53 0.68
N TRP A 239 -4.46 22.91 1.34
CA TRP A 239 -5.83 22.74 0.86
C TRP A 239 -6.26 23.81 -0.17
N ASN A 240 -5.39 24.79 -0.46
CA ASN A 240 -5.66 25.84 -1.43
C ASN A 240 -5.54 25.33 -2.87
N LYS A 241 -6.47 25.71 -3.75
CA LYS A 241 -6.39 25.37 -5.18
C LYS A 241 -5.21 26.09 -5.86
N GLY A 242 -4.83 25.61 -7.05
CA GLY A 242 -3.76 26.15 -7.88
C GLY A 242 -2.46 25.34 -7.82
N ILE A 243 -1.62 25.55 -8.84
CA ILE A 243 -0.39 24.77 -9.11
C ILE A 243 0.91 25.51 -8.70
N ASN A 244 0.80 26.60 -7.96
CA ASN A 244 1.97 27.38 -7.55
C ASN A 244 2.74 26.66 -6.43
N HIS A 245 4.06 26.80 -6.41
CA HIS A 245 4.94 26.15 -5.43
C HIS A 245 4.49 26.35 -3.98
N SER A 246 4.11 27.58 -3.60
CA SER A 246 3.63 27.89 -2.25
C SER A 246 2.37 27.12 -1.83
N ASN A 247 1.53 26.71 -2.79
CA ASN A 247 0.36 25.88 -2.51
C ASN A 247 0.69 24.38 -2.54
N ARG A 248 1.73 23.96 -3.27
CA ARG A 248 2.06 22.55 -3.52
C ARG A 248 3.36 22.10 -2.83
N ASN A 249 3.70 22.75 -1.72
CA ASN A 249 4.94 22.53 -0.97
C ASN A 249 5.11 21.09 -0.45
N GLY A 250 4.00 20.40 -0.11
CA GLY A 250 4.05 19.01 0.38
C GLY A 250 4.57 17.99 -0.64
N TYR A 251 4.60 18.35 -1.93
CA TYR A 251 5.12 17.52 -3.03
C TYR A 251 6.53 17.94 -3.46
N GLU A 252 6.95 19.17 -3.15
CA GLU A 252 8.10 19.82 -3.79
C GLU A 252 9.42 19.11 -3.50
N SER A 253 9.71 18.83 -2.23
CA SER A 253 11.00 18.27 -1.81
C SER A 253 11.29 16.93 -2.52
N PHE A 254 10.33 16.01 -2.46
CA PHE A 254 10.46 14.71 -3.13
C PHE A 254 10.54 14.85 -4.65
N LEU A 255 9.65 15.61 -5.29
CA LEU A 255 9.62 15.72 -6.76
C LEU A 255 10.88 16.42 -7.30
N LYS A 256 11.41 17.41 -6.58
CA LYS A 256 12.70 18.02 -6.90
C LYS A 256 13.82 16.99 -6.81
N THR A 257 13.89 16.25 -5.71
CA THR A 257 14.91 15.20 -5.50
C THR A 257 14.83 14.11 -6.56
N PHE A 258 13.62 13.62 -6.85
CA PHE A 258 13.33 12.63 -7.89
C PHE A 258 13.86 13.09 -9.27
N ARG A 259 13.63 14.36 -9.62
CA ARG A 259 14.15 14.95 -10.86
C ARG A 259 15.67 15.13 -10.83
N ASP A 260 16.21 15.62 -9.72
CA ASP A 260 17.65 15.90 -9.57
C ASP A 260 18.49 14.61 -9.67
N TYR A 261 17.94 13.45 -9.25
CA TYR A 261 18.52 12.12 -9.46
C TYR A 261 18.17 11.47 -10.81
N ASN A 262 17.39 12.14 -11.67
CA ASN A 262 16.93 11.63 -12.96
C ASN A 262 16.21 10.27 -12.89
N GLU A 263 15.46 10.03 -11.80
CA GLU A 263 14.70 8.79 -11.62
C GLU A 263 13.58 8.67 -12.67
N LYS A 264 13.28 7.44 -13.08
CA LYS A 264 12.33 7.10 -14.16
C LYS A 264 11.27 6.08 -13.74
N LYS A 265 11.29 5.62 -12.48
CA LYS A 265 10.22 4.80 -11.90
C LYS A 265 8.90 5.56 -11.83
N GLU A 266 7.80 4.83 -11.78
CA GLU A 266 6.46 5.40 -11.60
C GLU A 266 6.29 5.95 -10.16
N ILE A 267 5.48 7.00 -10.03
CA ILE A 267 5.08 7.62 -8.77
C ILE A 267 3.57 7.49 -8.63
N GLY A 268 3.15 6.60 -7.75
CA GLY A 268 1.87 6.66 -7.05
C GLY A 268 1.81 7.90 -6.16
N LEU A 269 1.19 8.94 -6.69
CA LEU A 269 1.03 10.23 -6.07
C LEU A 269 -0.15 10.21 -5.08
N GLY A 270 0.16 10.25 -3.79
CA GLY A 270 -0.82 10.48 -2.72
C GLY A 270 -1.47 11.85 -2.85
N VAL A 271 -2.74 11.90 -3.29
CA VAL A 271 -3.49 13.14 -3.54
C VAL A 271 -4.66 13.38 -2.59
N LEU A 272 -4.90 12.45 -1.66
CA LEU A 272 -5.94 12.54 -0.64
C LEU A 272 -5.34 12.37 0.75
N ASP A 273 -5.59 13.31 1.64
CA ASP A 273 -5.22 13.19 3.04
C ASP A 273 -6.20 12.24 3.73
N VAL A 274 -5.71 11.05 4.07
CA VAL A 274 -6.53 9.99 4.69
C VAL A 274 -6.65 10.13 6.21
N HIS A 275 -5.99 11.12 6.81
CA HIS A 275 -6.00 11.34 8.25
C HIS A 275 -7.16 12.23 8.71
N VAL A 276 -7.82 12.93 7.77
CA VAL A 276 -8.97 13.80 8.04
C VAL A 276 -10.26 13.33 7.35
N ASP A 277 -11.41 13.70 7.91
CA ASP A 277 -12.72 13.41 7.32
C ASP A 277 -13.15 14.41 6.23
N LYS A 278 -12.45 15.55 6.13
CA LYS A 278 -12.71 16.57 5.11
C LYS A 278 -12.44 15.98 3.72
N ILE A 279 -13.39 16.13 2.81
CA ILE A 279 -13.28 15.61 1.43
C ILE A 279 -12.61 16.68 0.55
N GLU A 280 -11.55 16.29 -0.16
CA GLU A 280 -10.85 17.13 -1.13
C GLU A 280 -11.74 17.45 -2.32
N PRO A 281 -11.87 18.72 -2.74
CA PRO A 281 -12.49 19.05 -4.01
C PRO A 281 -11.71 18.44 -5.19
N SER A 282 -12.42 17.97 -6.22
CA SER A 282 -11.77 17.36 -7.40
C SER A 282 -10.79 18.32 -8.10
N GLU A 283 -11.00 19.65 -8.04
CA GLU A 283 -10.05 20.60 -8.58
C GLU A 283 -8.73 20.65 -7.81
N LEU A 284 -8.77 20.47 -6.49
CA LEU A 284 -7.55 20.39 -5.68
C LEU A 284 -6.75 19.13 -6.07
N VAL A 285 -7.43 17.99 -6.24
CA VAL A 285 -6.80 16.76 -6.71
C VAL A 285 -6.18 16.97 -8.10
N ARG A 286 -6.91 17.55 -9.05
CA ARG A 286 -6.38 17.91 -10.37
C ARG A 286 -5.12 18.76 -10.25
N ASP A 287 -5.13 19.80 -9.41
CA ASP A 287 -4.01 20.72 -9.28
C ASP A 287 -2.75 20.05 -8.70
N ARG A 288 -2.93 19.11 -7.77
CA ARG A 288 -1.84 18.26 -7.24
C ARG A 288 -1.22 17.40 -8.35
N ILE A 289 -2.05 16.77 -9.18
CA ILE A 289 -1.60 15.96 -10.32
C ILE A 289 -0.84 16.83 -11.34
N LEU A 290 -1.42 17.95 -11.76
CA LEU A 290 -0.81 18.85 -12.74
C LEU A 290 0.53 19.41 -12.26
N TYR A 291 0.65 19.70 -10.97
CA TYR A 291 1.94 20.11 -10.37
C TYR A 291 2.98 18.99 -10.46
N ALA A 292 2.61 17.75 -10.12
CA ALA A 292 3.53 16.61 -10.22
C ALA A 292 3.98 16.34 -11.67
N VAL A 293 3.05 16.42 -12.63
CA VAL A 293 3.38 16.31 -14.07
C VAL A 293 4.32 17.43 -14.50
N LYS A 294 4.07 18.68 -14.09
CA LYS A 294 4.97 19.82 -14.39
C LYS A 294 6.38 19.61 -13.82
N MET A 295 6.51 19.06 -12.61
CA MET A 295 7.80 18.85 -11.96
C MET A 295 8.61 17.69 -12.58
N THR A 296 7.91 16.67 -13.08
CA THR A 296 8.53 15.47 -13.69
C THR A 296 8.68 15.55 -15.20
N ASP A 297 7.98 16.49 -15.84
CA ASP A 297 7.88 16.66 -17.30
C ASP A 297 7.43 15.39 -18.05
N ASN A 298 6.72 14.49 -17.36
CA ASN A 298 6.26 13.24 -17.95
C ASN A 298 5.02 12.68 -17.25
N PRO A 299 3.82 12.81 -17.83
CA PRO A 299 2.59 12.29 -17.23
C PRO A 299 2.55 10.76 -17.14
N ASN A 300 3.38 10.04 -17.90
CA ASN A 300 3.42 8.57 -17.83
C ASN A 300 4.09 8.05 -16.55
N LEU A 301 4.80 8.90 -15.80
CA LEU A 301 5.36 8.52 -14.51
C LEU A 301 4.32 8.63 -13.40
N ILE A 302 3.21 9.36 -13.60
CA ILE A 302 2.28 9.66 -12.52
C ILE A 302 1.13 8.66 -12.50
N HIS A 303 0.92 8.05 -11.34
CA HIS A 303 -0.27 7.32 -10.92
C HIS A 303 -0.92 8.08 -9.77
N VAL A 304 -2.22 7.86 -9.54
CA VAL A 304 -3.01 8.64 -8.59
C VAL A 304 -3.61 7.73 -7.54
N ASN A 305 -3.31 7.99 -6.27
CA ASN A 305 -3.80 7.22 -5.12
C ASN A 305 -4.11 8.14 -3.94
N PRO A 306 -4.87 7.65 -2.93
CA PRO A 306 -4.85 8.28 -1.62
C PRO A 306 -3.46 8.16 -0.99
N ASP A 307 -3.18 8.98 0.03
CA ASP A 307 -1.90 8.90 0.77
C ASP A 307 -1.65 7.47 1.28
N CYS A 308 -2.63 6.85 1.94
CA CYS A 308 -2.53 5.50 2.50
C CYS A 308 -3.89 4.77 2.41
N GLY A 309 -4.01 3.59 3.00
CA GLY A 309 -5.28 2.89 3.16
C GLY A 309 -6.32 3.70 3.94
N LEU A 310 -7.58 3.61 3.54
CA LEU A 310 -8.71 4.36 4.10
C LEU A 310 -9.41 3.65 5.26
N ARG A 311 -8.81 2.59 5.85
CA ARG A 311 -9.41 1.82 6.96
C ARG A 311 -9.76 2.64 8.20
N THR A 312 -9.15 3.81 8.39
CA THR A 312 -9.40 4.69 9.54
C THR A 312 -10.55 5.66 9.32
N ARG A 313 -11.00 5.84 8.06
CA ARG A 313 -12.12 6.72 7.70
C ARG A 313 -13.44 5.96 7.70
N THR A 314 -14.56 6.68 7.71
CA THR A 314 -15.85 6.03 7.45
C THR A 314 -15.92 5.55 6.01
N ARG A 315 -16.78 4.57 5.70
CA ARG A 315 -16.97 4.11 4.32
C ARG A 315 -17.46 5.25 3.42
N GLU A 316 -18.42 6.03 3.90
CA GLU A 316 -18.97 7.18 3.17
C GLU A 316 -17.89 8.20 2.81
N THR A 317 -17.07 8.60 3.79
CA THR A 317 -15.91 9.48 3.56
C THR A 317 -14.93 8.87 2.57
N SER A 318 -14.61 7.57 2.71
CA SER A 318 -13.65 6.87 1.87
C SER A 318 -14.06 6.89 0.40
N PHE A 319 -15.28 6.44 0.10
CA PHE A 319 -15.77 6.39 -1.28
C PHE A 319 -16.03 7.80 -1.86
N SER A 320 -16.40 8.77 -1.04
CA SER A 320 -16.53 10.17 -1.49
C SER A 320 -15.19 10.78 -1.88
N LYS A 321 -14.14 10.56 -1.08
CA LYS A 321 -12.77 10.98 -1.42
C LYS A 321 -12.28 10.30 -2.70
N LEU A 322 -12.44 8.98 -2.82
CA LEU A 322 -12.02 8.24 -4.01
C LEU A 322 -12.77 8.67 -5.27
N ARG A 323 -14.08 8.96 -5.18
CA ARG A 323 -14.85 9.52 -6.31
C ARG A 323 -14.30 10.87 -6.77
N ASN A 324 -14.03 11.78 -5.82
CA ASN A 324 -13.43 13.08 -6.16
C ASN A 324 -12.02 12.94 -6.74
N MET A 325 -11.26 11.93 -6.29
CA MET A 325 -9.96 11.61 -6.86
C MET A 325 -10.05 11.19 -8.32
N VAL A 326 -10.98 10.28 -8.66
CA VAL A 326 -11.21 9.87 -10.06
C VAL A 326 -11.62 11.07 -10.92
N ILE A 327 -12.57 11.89 -10.45
CA ILE A 327 -12.99 13.10 -11.18
C ILE A 327 -11.80 14.06 -11.37
N GLY A 328 -10.98 14.27 -10.34
CA GLY A 328 -9.80 15.13 -10.42
C GLY A 328 -8.74 14.61 -11.39
N ALA A 329 -8.53 13.29 -11.44
CA ALA A 329 -7.65 12.64 -12.40
C ALA A 329 -8.14 12.82 -13.85
N GLU A 330 -9.43 12.61 -14.10
CA GLU A 330 -10.03 12.86 -15.43
C GLU A 330 -9.93 14.34 -15.84
N MET A 331 -10.12 15.27 -14.90
CA MET A 331 -9.89 16.70 -15.16
C MET A 331 -8.43 17.00 -15.52
N ALA A 332 -7.47 16.31 -14.91
CA ALA A 332 -6.04 16.47 -15.21
C ALA A 332 -5.69 15.88 -16.58
N LYS A 333 -6.16 14.66 -16.89
CA LYS A 333 -6.01 14.03 -18.21
C LYS A 333 -6.54 14.93 -19.33
N LYS A 334 -7.75 15.48 -19.16
CA LYS A 334 -8.34 16.44 -20.11
C LYS A 334 -7.50 17.70 -20.31
N LYS A 335 -6.87 18.22 -19.23
CA LYS A 335 -6.00 19.41 -19.30
C LYS A 335 -4.65 19.13 -19.97
N LEU A 336 -4.21 17.88 -19.94
CA LEU A 336 -2.96 17.41 -20.54
C LEU A 336 -3.17 16.77 -21.93
N GLU A 337 -4.41 16.75 -22.43
CA GLU A 337 -4.79 16.16 -23.72
C GLU A 337 -4.42 14.67 -23.84
N LEU A 338 -4.63 13.90 -22.75
CA LEU A 338 -4.34 12.47 -22.65
C LEU A 338 -5.55 11.56 -22.90
#